data_AF-A0A9W8E0U4-F1
#
_entry.id   AF-A0A9W8E0U4-F1
#
_cell.length_a   1.000
_cell.length_b   1.000
_cell.length_c   1.000
_cell.angle_alpha   90.00
_cell.angle_beta   90.00
_cell.angle_gamma   90.00
#
_symmetry.space_group_name_H-M   'P 1'
#
loop_
_entity.id
_entity.type
_entity.pdbx_description
1 polymer ?
#
loop_
_entity_poly.entity_id
_entity_poly.type
_entity_poly.pdbx_seq_one_letter_code
_entity_poly.pdbx_strand_id
1 'polypeptide(L)'
;MAVLSKSILTQMLTFYLTNLMRRPLLTKACTAGALLGLQEQLAKVLAGTAQRGGATDKAAETEAVEANAICSGDGPHTALAKIARRHIDPKVVQMALYGFFLSGPLGHYLYETLGRFLAKRKGPIVPVLMLLISNLVFSPIQNAVYLMAMAFIAGKRKPAQLAAVVKDQLLRLQKVSWVLFPAVQLFANRFIPQPLWVPFFNLIGFVFGVYVNTQAKRTMLKKP
;
A
#
# COMPACT_ATOMS: atom_id res chain seq x y z
N MET A 1 -8.86 24.32 23.40
CA MET A 1 -8.05 23.57 22.40
C MET A 1 -8.87 22.75 21.39
N ALA A 2 -9.99 22.12 21.76
CA ALA A 2 -10.80 21.31 20.83
C ALA A 2 -11.43 22.09 19.66
N VAL A 3 -11.86 23.35 19.85
CA VAL A 3 -12.44 24.20 18.80
C VAL A 3 -11.39 24.62 17.76
N LEU A 4 -10.18 24.96 18.22
CA LEU A 4 -9.05 25.33 17.36
C LEU A 4 -8.57 24.13 16.53
N SER A 5 -8.50 22.94 17.15
CA SER A 5 -8.17 21.68 16.46
C SER A 5 -9.21 21.31 15.39
N LYS A 6 -10.51 21.46 15.68
CA LYS A 6 -11.58 21.26 14.69
C LYS A 6 -11.43 22.23 13.51
N SER A 7 -11.14 23.50 13.77
CA SER A 7 -10.94 24.51 12.72
C SER A 7 -9.75 24.19 11.81
N ILE A 8 -8.60 23.85 12.37
CA ILE A 8 -7.39 23.49 11.60
C ILE A 8 -7.62 22.22 10.79
N LEU A 9 -8.21 21.18 11.40
CA LEU A 9 -8.51 19.92 10.69
C LEU A 9 -9.44 20.16 9.50
N THR A 10 -10.49 20.97 9.69
CA THR A 10 -11.42 21.35 8.62
C THR A 10 -10.74 22.18 7.53
N GLN A 11 -9.83 23.08 7.88
CA GLN A 11 -9.04 23.86 6.91
C GLN A 11 -8.11 22.97 6.09
N MET A 12 -7.38 22.05 6.74
CA MET A 12 -6.50 21.10 6.06
C MET A 12 -7.27 20.14 5.16
N LEU A 13 -8.41 19.63 5.63
CA LEU A 13 -9.30 18.79 4.83
C LEU A 13 -9.83 19.56 3.61
N THR A 14 -10.30 20.79 3.82
CA THR A 14 -10.78 21.65 2.73
C THR A 14 -9.68 21.93 1.72
N PHE A 15 -8.47 22.23 2.17
CA PHE A 15 -7.31 22.41 1.31
C PHE A 15 -7.01 21.14 0.50
N TYR A 16 -7.00 19.98 1.15
CA TYR A 16 -6.78 18.70 0.49
C TYR A 16 -7.84 18.42 -0.58
N LEU A 17 -9.13 18.53 -0.24
CA LEU A 17 -10.23 18.30 -1.17
C LEU A 17 -10.21 19.31 -2.33
N THR A 18 -9.87 20.56 -2.06
CA THR A 18 -9.71 21.60 -3.11
C THR A 18 -8.59 21.24 -4.08
N ASN A 19 -7.44 20.78 -3.57
CA ASN A 19 -6.34 20.33 -4.42
C ASN A 19 -6.69 19.06 -5.19
N LEU A 20 -7.42 18.13 -4.55
CA LEU A 20 -7.90 16.91 -5.19
C LEU A 20 -8.84 17.21 -6.37
N MET A 21 -9.65 18.26 -6.27
CA MET A 21 -10.52 18.73 -7.35
C MET A 21 -9.74 19.48 -8.44
N ARG A 22 -8.80 20.35 -8.07
CA ARG A 22 -8.04 21.20 -9.00
C ARG A 22 -6.93 20.47 -9.76
N ARG A 23 -6.24 19.55 -9.10
CA ARG A 23 -5.07 18.83 -9.62
C ARG A 23 -5.14 17.35 -9.23
N PRO A 24 -6.17 16.61 -9.68
CA PRO A 24 -6.49 15.28 -9.18
C PRO A 24 -5.36 14.26 -9.36
N LEU A 25 -4.61 14.33 -10.47
CA LEU A 25 -3.48 13.42 -10.71
C LEU A 25 -2.34 13.67 -9.72
N LEU A 26 -1.87 14.92 -9.64
CA LEU A 26 -0.74 15.29 -8.77
C LEU A 26 -1.07 15.07 -7.30
N THR A 27 -2.27 15.44 -6.84
CA THR A 27 -2.67 15.24 -5.45
C THR A 27 -2.70 13.75 -5.10
N LYS A 28 -3.23 12.89 -5.99
CA LYS A 28 -3.24 11.43 -5.78
C LYS A 28 -1.81 10.85 -5.80
N ALA A 29 -0.96 11.28 -6.72
CA ALA A 29 0.44 10.88 -6.81
C ALA A 29 1.23 11.26 -5.54
N CYS A 30 1.14 12.51 -5.09
CA CYS A 30 1.77 12.97 -3.85
C CYS A 30 1.25 12.19 -2.64
N THR A 31 -0.06 11.97 -2.55
CA THR A 31 -0.67 11.21 -1.45
C THR A 31 -0.17 9.77 -1.44
N ALA A 32 -0.18 9.10 -2.59
CA ALA A 32 0.31 7.73 -2.71
C ALA A 32 1.80 7.62 -2.34
N GLY A 33 2.65 8.52 -2.86
CA GLY A 33 4.07 8.56 -2.51
C GLY A 33 4.31 8.75 -1.02
N ALA A 34 3.63 9.73 -0.40
CA ALA A 34 3.76 9.98 1.03
C ALA A 34 3.32 8.77 1.87
N LEU A 35 2.14 8.20 1.56
CA LEU A 35 1.61 7.07 2.31
C LEU A 35 2.50 5.83 2.19
N LEU A 36 2.98 5.47 0.99
CA LEU A 36 3.81 4.28 0.81
C LEU A 36 5.20 4.45 1.44
N GLY A 37 5.79 5.64 1.37
CA GLY A 37 7.03 5.93 2.10
C GLY A 37 6.86 5.80 3.61
N LEU A 38 5.78 6.37 4.16
CA LEU A 38 5.46 6.28 5.59
C LEU A 38 5.15 4.83 6.02
N GLN A 39 4.44 4.06 5.20
CA GLN A 39 4.18 2.65 5.47
C GLN A 39 5.48 1.86 5.61
N GLU A 40 6.45 2.11 4.74
CA GLU A 40 7.75 1.42 4.78
C GLU A 40 8.55 1.81 6.02
N GLN A 41 8.53 3.10 6.40
CA GLN A 41 9.19 3.58 7.61
C GLN A 41 8.58 2.96 8.88
N LEU A 42 7.25 2.98 9.01
CA LEU A 42 6.57 2.41 10.18
C LEU A 42 6.73 0.90 10.25
N ALA A 43 6.64 0.20 9.13
CA ALA A 43 6.83 -1.25 9.10
C ALA A 43 8.23 -1.67 9.58
N LYS A 44 9.26 -0.86 9.33
CA LYS A 44 10.60 -1.10 9.89
C LYS A 44 10.63 -0.99 11.39
N VAL A 45 10.05 0.09 11.93
CA VAL A 45 9.97 0.32 13.38
C VAL A 45 9.21 -0.83 14.05
N LEU A 46 8.07 -1.23 13.50
CA LEU A 46 7.21 -2.29 14.06
C LEU A 46 7.77 -3.71 13.91
N ALA A 47 8.63 -3.95 12.92
CA ALA A 47 9.35 -5.22 12.78
C ALA A 47 10.56 -5.27 13.70
N GLY A 48 11.31 -4.17 13.85
CA GLY A 48 12.45 -4.07 14.76
C GLY A 48 12.06 -4.18 16.24
N THR A 49 10.90 -3.65 16.64
CA THR A 49 10.38 -3.84 18.00
C THR A 49 9.92 -5.29 18.27
N ALA A 50 9.50 -6.03 17.25
CA ALA A 50 9.05 -7.42 17.39
C ALA A 50 10.19 -8.41 17.62
N GLN A 51 11.39 -8.17 17.07
CA GLN A 51 12.58 -9.00 17.37
C GLN A 51 12.94 -8.99 18.87
N ARG A 52 12.60 -7.92 19.59
CA ARG A 52 12.96 -7.77 21.00
C ARG A 52 12.04 -8.55 21.96
N GLY A 53 10.99 -9.21 21.46
CA GLY A 53 9.93 -9.76 22.32
C GLY A 53 9.36 -11.13 21.94
N GLY A 54 10.00 -11.95 21.09
CA GLY A 54 9.37 -13.19 20.62
C GLY A 54 10.29 -14.27 20.09
N ALA A 55 11.08 -14.87 20.99
CA ALA A 55 11.59 -16.23 20.81
C ALA A 55 10.47 -17.22 21.18
N THR A 56 9.55 -17.51 20.24
CA THR A 56 8.69 -18.71 20.24
C THR A 56 7.83 -18.74 18.97
N ASP A 57 8.04 -19.80 18.21
CA ASP A 57 7.08 -20.51 17.37
C ASP A 57 6.56 -19.86 16.06
N LYS A 58 7.25 -20.29 14.99
CA LYS A 58 6.73 -20.94 13.76
C LYS A 58 5.36 -20.46 13.22
N ALA A 59 5.40 -19.69 12.13
CA ALA A 59 4.26 -19.45 11.21
C ALA A 59 4.79 -18.74 9.95
N ALA A 60 5.61 -19.41 9.13
CA ALA A 60 5.18 -20.06 7.89
C ALA A 60 4.57 -19.06 6.87
N GLU A 61 5.29 -18.83 5.76
CA GLU A 61 4.95 -18.03 4.57
C GLU A 61 5.29 -16.54 4.54
N THR A 62 6.51 -16.22 4.92
CA THR A 62 7.26 -15.06 4.46
C THR A 62 7.66 -15.15 3.00
N GLU A 63 7.83 -13.99 2.34
CA GLU A 63 8.62 -13.79 1.12
C GLU A 63 7.99 -14.34 -0.17
N ALA A 64 8.11 -13.64 -1.28
CA ALA A 64 8.94 -14.26 -2.31
C ALA A 64 10.26 -13.52 -2.59
N VAL A 65 10.72 -12.61 -1.71
CA VAL A 65 11.99 -11.91 -1.96
C VAL A 65 12.79 -11.47 -0.71
N GLU A 66 12.97 -12.36 0.26
CA GLU A 66 14.35 -12.63 0.74
C GLU A 66 15.05 -13.63 -0.18
N ALA A 67 14.38 -14.05 -1.25
CA ALA A 67 14.78 -15.14 -2.13
C ALA A 67 16.11 -14.98 -2.88
N ASN A 68 16.98 -14.03 -2.51
CA ASN A 68 18.39 -14.18 -2.82
C ASN A 68 19.40 -13.45 -1.90
N ALA A 69 18.98 -12.87 -0.76
CA ALA A 69 19.85 -11.98 0.03
C ALA A 69 20.13 -12.44 1.46
N ILE A 70 19.94 -13.74 1.76
CA ILE A 70 20.66 -14.44 2.85
C ILE A 70 22.03 -14.94 2.36
N CYS A 71 22.33 -14.83 1.07
CA CYS A 71 23.65 -15.16 0.53
C CYS A 71 24.62 -13.98 0.70
N SER A 72 25.14 -13.80 1.92
CA SER A 72 26.43 -13.18 2.29
C SER A 72 26.33 -12.07 3.35
N GLY A 73 26.54 -12.48 4.60
CA GLY A 73 27.41 -11.89 5.62
C GLY A 73 27.26 -10.41 5.99
N ASP A 74 26.83 -10.13 7.23
CA ASP A 74 27.52 -9.22 8.18
C ASP A 74 26.93 -9.35 9.60
N GLY A 75 27.81 -9.46 10.61
CA GLY A 75 27.49 -9.89 11.98
C GLY A 75 26.89 -8.85 12.95
N PRO A 76 26.53 -9.26 14.18
CA PRO A 76 25.63 -8.53 15.09
C PRO A 76 26.19 -7.26 15.78
N HIS A 77 27.49 -6.95 15.66
CA HIS A 77 28.08 -5.78 16.35
C HIS A 77 28.00 -4.45 15.56
N THR A 78 27.66 -4.47 14.27
CA THR A 78 27.37 -3.25 13.48
C THR A 78 25.91 -2.80 13.57
N ALA A 79 25.02 -3.63 14.14
CA ALA A 79 23.58 -3.36 14.24
C ALA A 79 23.25 -2.20 15.20
N LEU A 80 23.98 -2.08 16.32
CA LEU A 80 23.76 -1.01 17.31
C LEU A 80 24.22 0.36 16.80
N ALA A 81 25.31 0.42 16.03
CA ALA A 81 25.78 1.66 15.40
C ALA A 81 24.88 2.11 14.22
N LYS A 82 24.12 1.19 13.62
CA LYS A 82 23.22 1.44 12.48
C LYS A 82 21.84 1.98 12.91
N ILE A 83 21.35 1.59 14.09
CA ILE A 83 20.10 2.10 14.67
C ILE A 83 20.22 3.58 15.06
N ALA A 84 21.43 4.04 15.42
CA ALA A 84 21.70 5.44 15.78
C ALA A 84 21.86 6.38 14.57
N ARG A 85 22.10 5.87 13.35
CA ARG A 85 22.27 6.71 12.17
C ARG A 85 20.95 6.95 11.45
N ARG A 86 20.38 8.11 11.78
CA ARG A 86 19.24 8.81 11.19
C ARG A 86 19.43 9.09 9.68
N HIS A 87 19.49 8.05 8.84
CA HIS A 87 19.44 8.18 7.39
C HIS A 87 18.09 7.66 6.88
N ILE A 88 17.44 8.44 6.02
CA ILE A 88 16.27 7.98 5.28
C ILE A 88 16.73 6.78 4.44
N ASP A 89 16.22 5.60 4.77
CA ASP A 89 16.60 4.39 4.04
C ASP A 89 16.22 4.51 2.56
N PRO A 90 17.09 4.06 1.64
CA PRO A 90 16.82 4.11 0.19
C PRO A 90 15.48 3.44 -0.18
N LYS A 91 15.10 2.38 0.54
CA LYS A 91 13.83 1.68 0.34
C LYS A 91 12.60 2.55 0.64
N VAL A 92 12.68 3.47 1.60
CA VAL A 92 11.59 4.42 1.90
C VAL A 92 11.41 5.38 0.73
N VAL A 93 12.51 5.88 0.17
CA VAL A 93 12.50 6.74 -1.01
C VAL A 93 11.97 5.99 -2.22
N GLN A 94 12.40 4.74 -2.45
CA GLN A 94 11.90 3.90 -3.55
C GLN A 94 10.40 3.65 -3.45
N MET A 95 9.87 3.40 -2.24
CA MET A 95 8.43 3.22 -2.02
C MET A 95 7.65 4.51 -2.26
N ALA A 96 8.22 5.66 -1.87
CA ALA A 96 7.63 6.96 -2.15
C ALA A 96 7.62 7.28 -3.65
N LEU A 97 8.71 6.98 -4.36
CA LEU A 97 8.81 7.15 -5.82
C LEU A 97 7.85 6.21 -6.56
N TYR A 98 7.72 4.95 -6.11
CA TYR A 98 6.72 4.01 -6.63
C TYR A 98 5.31 4.57 -6.45
N GLY A 99 4.99 5.10 -5.27
CA GLY A 99 3.70 5.73 -5.00
C GLY A 99 3.41 6.90 -5.93
N PHE A 100 4.40 7.78 -6.11
CA PHE A 100 4.27 9.00 -6.90
C PHE A 100 4.21 8.75 -8.41
N PHE A 101 5.12 7.93 -8.95
CA PHE A 101 5.26 7.76 -10.40
C PHE A 101 4.43 6.61 -10.97
N LEU A 102 4.18 5.56 -10.19
CA LEU A 102 3.47 4.37 -10.68
C LEU A 102 2.08 4.26 -10.06
N SER A 103 1.99 4.06 -8.74
CA SER A 103 0.73 3.70 -8.09
C SER A 103 -0.34 4.80 -8.23
N GLY A 104 0.02 6.05 -7.95
CA GLY A 104 -0.90 7.19 -8.05
C GLY A 104 -1.44 7.42 -9.47
N PRO A 105 -0.57 7.55 -10.49
CA PRO A 105 -0.99 7.70 -11.88
C PRO A 105 -1.78 6.50 -12.40
N LEU A 106 -1.33 5.26 -12.12
CA LEU A 106 -2.03 4.04 -12.53
C LEU A 106 -3.47 4.03 -11.99
N GLY A 107 -3.63 4.25 -10.68
CA GLY A 107 -4.95 4.32 -10.06
C GLY A 107 -5.80 5.43 -10.67
N HIS A 108 -5.23 6.63 -10.87
CA HIS A 108 -5.94 7.75 -11.48
C HIS A 108 -6.53 7.38 -12.85
N TYR A 109 -5.70 6.89 -13.76
CA TYR A 109 -6.14 6.59 -15.13
C TYR A 109 -7.09 5.39 -15.21
N LEU A 110 -6.91 4.36 -14.38
CA LEU A 110 -7.85 3.24 -14.32
C LEU A 110 -9.26 3.73 -13.94
N TYR A 111 -9.38 4.45 -12.82
CA TYR A 111 -10.68 4.96 -12.36
C TYR A 111 -11.26 6.03 -13.27
N GLU A 112 -10.43 6.88 -13.88
CA GLU A 112 -10.89 7.87 -14.86
C GLU A 112 -11.45 7.18 -16.12
N THR A 113 -10.75 6.18 -16.64
CA THR A 113 -11.21 5.42 -17.81
C THR A 113 -12.51 4.69 -17.51
N LEU A 114 -12.65 4.11 -16.31
CA LEU A 114 -13.90 3.51 -15.87
C LEU A 114 -15.02 4.52 -15.78
N GLY A 115 -14.75 5.70 -15.22
CA GLY A 115 -15.71 6.79 -15.14
C GLY A 115 -16.23 7.18 -16.52
N ARG A 116 -15.32 7.33 -17.51
CA ARG A 116 -15.70 7.61 -18.91
C ARG A 116 -16.49 6.48 -19.54
N PHE A 117 -16.14 5.22 -19.28
CA PHE A 117 -16.87 4.04 -19.77
C PHE A 117 -18.29 3.96 -19.18
N LEU A 118 -18.45 4.29 -17.90
CA LEU A 118 -19.72 4.26 -17.19
C LEU A 118 -20.56 5.53 -17.39
N ALA A 119 -19.98 6.65 -17.84
CA ALA A 119 -20.70 7.91 -18.05
C ALA A 119 -21.89 7.77 -19.03
N LYS A 120 -21.83 6.80 -19.95
CA LYS A 120 -22.90 6.49 -20.90
C LYS A 120 -23.98 5.58 -20.31
N ARG A 121 -23.80 5.04 -19.11
CA ARG A 121 -24.73 4.12 -18.44
C ARG A 121 -25.49 4.87 -17.34
N LYS A 122 -26.78 4.58 -17.19
CA LYS A 122 -27.64 5.14 -16.14
C LYS A 122 -28.34 4.02 -15.37
N GLY A 123 -28.75 4.30 -14.14
CA GLY A 123 -29.52 3.38 -13.30
C GLY A 123 -28.75 2.75 -12.13
N PRO A 124 -29.44 1.97 -11.29
CA PRO A 124 -28.89 1.40 -10.05
C PRO A 124 -27.79 0.34 -10.29
N ILE A 125 -27.63 -0.11 -11.53
CA ILE A 125 -26.58 -1.03 -11.94
C ILE A 125 -25.20 -0.36 -12.00
N VAL A 126 -25.12 0.96 -12.16
CA VAL A 126 -23.83 1.66 -12.34
C VAL A 126 -22.90 1.51 -11.14
N PRO A 127 -23.34 1.72 -9.88
CA PRO A 127 -22.49 1.47 -8.71
C PRO A 127 -22.07 0.01 -8.57
N VAL A 128 -22.95 -0.94 -8.90
CA VAL A 128 -22.65 -2.38 -8.87
C VAL A 128 -21.57 -2.72 -9.90
N LEU A 129 -21.73 -2.24 -11.13
CA LEU A 129 -20.77 -2.44 -12.21
C LEU A 129 -19.42 -1.77 -11.89
N MET A 130 -19.45 -0.59 -11.28
CA MET A 130 -18.25 0.11 -10.81
C MET A 130 -17.51 -0.72 -9.75
N LEU A 131 -18.23 -1.30 -8.79
CA LEU A 131 -17.65 -2.16 -7.76
C LEU A 131 -17.06 -3.45 -8.35
N LEU A 132 -17.79 -4.11 -9.26
CA LEU A 132 -17.37 -5.35 -9.89
C LEU A 132 -16.13 -5.14 -10.77
N ILE A 133 -16.11 -4.11 -11.63
CA ILE A 133 -14.93 -3.83 -12.47
C ILE A 133 -13.74 -3.44 -11.61
N SER A 134 -13.96 -2.63 -10.56
CA SER A 134 -12.89 -2.26 -9.64
C SER A 134 -12.27 -3.47 -8.93
N ASN A 135 -13.09 -4.44 -8.50
CA ASN A 135 -12.61 -5.63 -7.79
C ASN A 135 -12.07 -6.72 -8.72
N LEU A 136 -12.69 -6.95 -9.88
CA LEU A 136 -12.35 -8.08 -10.76
C LEU A 136 -11.32 -7.72 -11.83
N VAL A 137 -11.17 -6.44 -12.16
CA VAL A 137 -10.23 -5.99 -13.21
C VAL A 137 -9.14 -5.11 -12.61
N PHE A 138 -9.53 -4.05 -11.88
CA PHE A 138 -8.54 -3.05 -11.45
C PHE A 138 -7.68 -3.55 -10.31
N SER A 139 -8.25 -4.28 -9.35
CA SER A 139 -7.49 -4.83 -8.23
C SER A 139 -6.41 -5.82 -8.69
N PRO A 140 -6.68 -6.80 -9.58
CA PRO A 140 -5.64 -7.68 -10.11
C PRO A 140 -4.51 -6.92 -10.84
N ILE A 141 -4.85 -5.92 -11.65
CA ILE A 141 -3.85 -5.10 -12.36
C ILE A 141 -2.97 -4.35 -11.37
N GLN A 142 -3.57 -3.63 -10.41
CA GLN A 142 -2.84 -2.86 -9.41
C GLN A 142 -1.97 -3.77 -8.52
N ASN A 143 -2.51 -4.91 -8.09
CA ASN A 143 -1.78 -5.89 -7.29
C ASN A 143 -0.60 -6.50 -8.07
N ALA A 144 -0.78 -6.82 -9.35
CA ALA A 144 0.29 -7.34 -10.20
C ALA A 144 1.41 -6.31 -10.41
N VAL A 145 1.07 -5.05 -10.68
CA VAL A 145 2.06 -3.96 -10.82
C VAL A 145 2.79 -3.73 -9.49
N TYR A 146 2.08 -3.75 -8.36
CA TYR A 146 2.68 -3.65 -7.04
C TYR A 146 3.67 -4.79 -6.79
N LEU A 147 3.27 -6.04 -7.00
CA LEU A 147 4.13 -7.22 -6.82
C LEU A 147 5.36 -7.17 -7.73
N MET A 148 5.19 -6.73 -8.97
CA MET A 148 6.29 -6.54 -9.93
C MET A 148 7.26 -5.45 -9.47
N ALA A 149 6.75 -4.29 -9.02
CA ALA A 149 7.56 -3.21 -8.48
C ALA A 149 8.31 -3.62 -7.21
N MET A 150 7.65 -4.37 -6.32
CA MET A 150 8.30 -4.92 -5.12
C MET A 150 9.41 -5.90 -5.48
N ALA A 151 9.18 -6.79 -6.45
CA ALA A 151 10.20 -7.72 -6.93
C ALA A 151 11.41 -6.97 -7.52
N PHE A 152 11.17 -5.90 -8.27
CA PHE A 152 12.21 -5.05 -8.83
C PHE A 152 13.01 -4.30 -7.75
N ILE A 153 12.32 -3.70 -6.77
CA ILE A 153 12.93 -3.03 -5.61
C ILE A 153 13.79 -4.00 -4.79
N ALA A 154 13.34 -5.25 -4.68
CA ALA A 154 14.08 -6.33 -4.03
C ALA A 154 15.23 -6.91 -4.88
N GLY A 155 15.53 -6.31 -6.05
CA GLY A 155 16.69 -6.63 -6.87
C GLY A 155 16.45 -7.66 -7.97
N LYS A 156 15.23 -8.18 -8.16
CA LYS A 156 14.93 -9.06 -9.30
C LYS A 156 14.97 -8.27 -10.59
N ARG A 157 15.81 -8.70 -11.54
CA ARG A 157 16.01 -8.00 -12.83
C ARG A 157 15.49 -8.79 -14.03
N LYS A 158 15.37 -10.11 -13.94
CA LYS A 158 14.93 -10.95 -15.05
C LYS A 158 13.39 -11.00 -15.13
N PRO A 159 12.78 -10.83 -16.31
CA PRO A 159 11.31 -10.84 -16.44
C PRO A 159 10.66 -12.14 -15.95
N ALA A 160 11.33 -13.28 -16.15
CA ALA A 160 10.87 -14.56 -15.61
C ALA A 160 10.77 -14.57 -14.07
N GLN A 161 11.70 -13.91 -13.36
CA GLN A 161 11.69 -13.81 -11.90
C GLN A 161 10.58 -12.89 -11.40
N LEU A 162 10.30 -11.80 -12.13
CA LEU A 162 9.19 -10.89 -11.83
C LEU A 162 7.85 -11.62 -12.03
N ALA A 163 7.68 -12.29 -13.17
CA ALA A 163 6.48 -13.05 -13.48
C ALA A 163 6.23 -14.19 -12.48
N ALA A 164 7.29 -14.86 -12.01
CA ALA A 164 7.18 -15.89 -10.98
C ALA A 164 6.60 -15.32 -9.67
N VAL A 165 7.09 -14.15 -9.21
CA VAL A 165 6.56 -13.49 -8.00
C VAL A 165 5.09 -13.14 -8.14
N VAL A 166 4.71 -12.58 -9.30
CA VAL A 166 3.32 -12.23 -9.56
C VAL A 166 2.46 -13.48 -9.57
N LYS A 167 2.83 -14.54 -10.30
CA LYS A 167 2.06 -15.79 -10.37
C LYS A 167 1.87 -16.43 -9.00
N ASP A 168 2.91 -16.41 -8.18
CA ASP A 168 2.91 -17.04 -6.86
C ASP A 168 2.05 -16.25 -5.84
N GLN A 169 2.18 -14.92 -5.80
CA GLN A 169 1.56 -14.12 -4.75
C GLN A 169 0.23 -13.45 -5.13
N LEU A 170 -0.05 -13.28 -6.43
CA LEU A 170 -1.19 -12.49 -6.87
C LEU A 170 -2.50 -13.06 -6.33
N LEU A 171 -2.74 -14.36 -6.45
CA LEU A 171 -3.99 -14.97 -5.98
C LEU A 171 -4.17 -14.84 -4.47
N ARG A 172 -3.09 -14.98 -3.69
CA ARG A 172 -3.14 -14.84 -2.24
C ARG A 172 -3.52 -13.42 -1.84
N LEU A 173 -2.86 -12.43 -2.44
CA LEU A 173 -3.15 -11.02 -2.20
C LEU A 173 -4.56 -10.66 -2.69
N GLN A 174 -5.01 -11.27 -3.78
CA GLN A 174 -6.34 -11.05 -4.35
C GLN A 174 -7.46 -11.59 -3.45
N LYS A 175 -7.29 -12.77 -2.85
CA LYS A 175 -8.27 -13.34 -1.90
C LYS A 175 -8.50 -12.40 -0.71
N VAL A 176 -7.43 -11.85 -0.15
CA VAL A 176 -7.54 -10.86 0.95
C VAL A 176 -8.24 -9.60 0.47
N SER A 177 -7.86 -9.09 -0.71
CA SER A 177 -8.46 -7.89 -1.31
C SER A 177 -9.96 -8.06 -1.53
N TRP A 178 -10.39 -9.19 -2.09
CA TRP A 178 -11.80 -9.48 -2.38
C TRP A 178 -12.69 -9.66 -1.15
N VAL A 179 -12.12 -9.94 0.02
CA VAL A 179 -12.88 -9.98 1.27
C VAL A 179 -12.85 -8.61 1.95
N LEU A 180 -11.67 -8.01 2.07
CA LEU A 180 -11.46 -6.78 2.81
C LEU A 180 -12.14 -5.58 2.16
N PHE A 181 -11.91 -5.34 0.85
CA PHE A 181 -12.39 -4.12 0.21
C PHE A 181 -13.92 -4.05 0.12
N PRO A 182 -14.66 -5.13 -0.23
CA PRO A 182 -16.12 -5.10 -0.16
C PRO A 182 -16.65 -4.86 1.25
N ALA A 183 -16.06 -5.49 2.28
CA ALA A 183 -16.46 -5.26 3.67
C ALA A 183 -16.27 -3.78 4.08
N VAL A 184 -15.12 -3.20 3.76
CA VAL A 184 -14.82 -1.78 4.01
C VAL A 184 -15.75 -0.87 3.19
N GLN A 185 -16.07 -1.23 1.96
CA GLN A 185 -16.99 -0.46 1.10
C GLN A 185 -18.41 -0.46 1.66
N LEU A 186 -18.92 -1.61 2.12
CA LEU A 186 -20.24 -1.69 2.75
C LEU A 186 -20.30 -0.86 4.02
N PHE A 187 -19.25 -0.88 4.84
CA PHE A 187 -19.12 -0.01 6.00
C PHE A 187 -19.12 1.48 5.60
N ALA A 188 -18.32 1.85 4.60
CA ALA A 188 -18.25 3.24 4.12
C ALA A 188 -19.61 3.74 3.63
N ASN A 189 -20.34 2.92 2.86
CA ASN A 189 -21.67 3.26 2.35
C ASN A 189 -22.68 3.51 3.47
N ARG A 190 -22.55 2.81 4.61
CA ARG A 190 -23.49 2.92 5.72
C ARG A 190 -23.15 4.06 6.69
N PHE A 191 -21.87 4.34 6.92
CA PHE A 191 -21.43 5.18 8.04
C PHE A 191 -20.62 6.41 7.65
N ILE A 192 -20.07 6.48 6.44
CA ILE A 192 -19.14 7.55 6.04
C ILE A 192 -19.77 8.43 4.95
N PRO A 193 -19.88 9.75 5.16
CA PRO A 193 -20.28 10.68 4.12
C PRO A 193 -19.35 10.64 2.90
N GLN A 194 -19.92 10.72 1.69
CA GLN A 194 -19.18 10.63 0.42
C GLN A 194 -17.92 11.53 0.31
N PRO A 195 -17.94 12.81 0.78
CA PRO A 195 -16.74 13.65 0.72
C PRO A 195 -15.55 13.13 1.53
N LEU A 196 -15.81 12.31 2.54
CA LEU A 196 -14.79 11.72 3.42
C LEU A 196 -14.30 10.36 2.95
N TRP A 197 -14.83 9.82 1.84
CA TRP A 197 -14.45 8.51 1.35
C TRP A 197 -12.98 8.44 0.96
N VAL A 198 -12.47 9.43 0.23
CA VAL A 198 -11.06 9.45 -0.20
C VAL A 198 -10.09 9.38 0.99
N PRO A 199 -10.17 10.28 2.00
CA PRO A 199 -9.30 10.17 3.16
C PRO A 199 -9.54 8.88 3.98
N PHE A 200 -10.78 8.39 4.07
CA PHE A 200 -11.09 7.13 4.74
C PHE A 200 -10.41 5.92 4.07
N PHE A 201 -10.57 5.75 2.75
CA PHE A 201 -9.94 4.65 2.01
C PHE A 201 -8.42 4.76 1.99
N ASN A 202 -7.87 5.98 1.94
CA ASN A 202 -6.44 6.21 2.11
C ASN A 202 -5.94 5.74 3.49
N LEU A 203 -6.70 5.97 4.55
CA LEU A 203 -6.38 5.50 5.91
C LEU A 203 -6.44 3.96 6.00
N ILE A 204 -7.49 3.34 5.47
CA ILE A 204 -7.59 1.87 5.46
C ILE A 204 -6.45 1.25 4.64
N GLY A 205 -6.18 1.78 3.45
CA GLY A 205 -5.06 1.37 2.61
C GLY A 205 -3.71 1.57 3.31
N PHE A 206 -3.57 2.65 4.09
CA PHE A 206 -2.40 2.90 4.93
C PHE A 206 -2.22 1.82 5.99
N VAL A 207 -3.23 1.58 6.83
CA VAL A 207 -3.18 0.58 7.90
C VAL A 207 -2.91 -0.81 7.33
N PHE A 208 -3.62 -1.17 6.27
CA PHE A 208 -3.42 -2.45 5.58
C PHE A 208 -2.00 -2.57 5.02
N GLY A 209 -1.48 -1.52 4.38
CA GLY A 209 -0.11 -1.49 3.86
C GLY A 209 0.94 -1.63 4.96
N VAL A 210 0.78 -0.95 6.11
CA VAL A 210 1.67 -1.13 7.26
C VAL A 210 1.61 -2.57 7.77
N TYR A 211 0.41 -3.14 7.90
CA TYR A 211 0.23 -4.52 8.37
C TYR A 211 0.92 -5.53 7.45
N VAL A 212 0.65 -5.46 6.14
CA VAL A 212 1.27 -6.35 5.14
C VAL A 212 2.79 -6.20 5.14
N ASN A 213 3.30 -4.98 5.13
CA ASN A 213 4.75 -4.72 5.16
C ASN A 213 5.41 -5.21 6.46
N THR A 214 4.71 -5.11 7.59
CA THR A 214 5.23 -5.55 8.90
C THR A 214 5.22 -7.08 8.99
N GLN A 215 4.11 -7.72 8.59
CA GLN A 215 4.01 -9.19 8.57
C GLN A 215 5.07 -9.79 7.65
N ALA A 216 5.22 -9.24 6.43
CA ALA A 216 6.25 -9.69 5.50
C ALA A 216 7.65 -9.63 6.12
N LYS A 217 7.99 -8.57 6.88
CA LYS A 217 9.29 -8.47 7.55
C LYS A 217 9.43 -9.40 8.74
N ARG A 218 8.36 -9.61 9.52
CA ARG A 218 8.40 -10.49 10.70
C ARG A 218 8.66 -11.93 10.32
N THR A 219 8.09 -12.39 9.22
CA THR A 219 8.26 -13.79 8.85
C THR A 219 9.69 -14.04 8.30
N MET A 220 10.38 -13.01 7.76
CA MET A 220 11.77 -13.10 7.21
C MET A 220 12.73 -13.46 8.34
N LEU A 221 12.47 -12.84 9.49
CA LEU A 221 13.23 -12.98 10.71
C LEU A 221 13.00 -14.32 11.44
N LYS A 222 12.04 -15.16 10.99
CA LYS A 222 11.68 -16.43 11.62
C LYS A 222 12.26 -17.67 10.92
N LYS A 223 13.07 -17.52 9.85
CA LYS A 223 13.76 -18.65 9.20
C LYS A 223 14.91 -19.15 10.10
N PRO A 224 15.00 -20.47 10.39
CA PRO A 224 16.11 -21.05 11.14
C PRO A 224 17.42 -21.05 10.34
#